data_AF-A0A2A2W3S2-F1
#
_entry.id   AF-A0A2A2W3S2-F1
#
_cell.length_a   1.000
_cell.length_b   1.000
_cell.length_c   1.000
_cell.angle_alpha   90.00
_cell.angle_beta   90.00
_cell.angle_gamma   90.00
#
_symmetry.space_group_name_H-M   'P 1'
#
loop_
_entity.id
_entity.type
_entity.pdbx_description
1 polymer ?
#
loop_
_entity_poly.entity_id
_entity_poly.type
_entity_poly.pdbx_seq_one_letter_code
_entity_poly.pdbx_strand_id
1 'polypeptide(L)'
;MVCLITSLCCFESIQAQQWNRFRGPGGRGVAEADLPTTWSETENLAWKTDLPGKGSSSPVVWDDRVYLTAYTGYGTCGQQAGDRLRTLQRHPRNRVGSIIVT
;
A
#
# COMPACT_ATOMS: atom_id res chain seq x y z
N MET A 1 17.52 20.37 48.48
CA MET A 1 17.97 19.13 47.80
C MET A 1 16.83 18.68 46.90
N VAL A 2 16.75 19.24 45.69
CA VAL A 2 15.63 19.01 44.74
C VAL A 2 16.10 17.94 43.77
N CYS A 3 15.58 16.72 43.91
CA CYS A 3 15.77 15.66 42.92
C CYS A 3 15.00 16.04 41.65
N LEU A 4 15.70 16.58 40.67
CA LEU A 4 15.24 16.65 39.29
C LEU A 4 15.10 15.22 38.76
N ILE A 5 13.89 14.68 38.81
CA ILE A 5 13.52 13.46 38.10
C ILE A 5 13.40 13.85 36.63
N THR A 6 14.52 13.82 35.90
CA THR A 6 14.51 13.80 34.44
C THR A 6 13.93 12.46 34.01
N SER A 7 12.62 12.42 33.83
CA SER A 7 11.89 11.30 33.24
C SER A 7 12.40 11.13 31.80
N LEU A 8 13.30 10.17 31.61
CA LEU A 8 13.78 9.75 30.31
C LEU A 8 12.60 9.08 29.58
N CYS A 9 11.97 9.79 28.65
CA CYS A 9 10.96 9.21 27.78
C CYS A 9 11.62 8.14 26.90
N CYS A 10 11.47 6.87 27.27
CA CYS A 10 11.80 5.76 26.38
C CYS A 10 10.84 5.84 25.17
N PHE A 11 11.37 6.17 24.00
CA PHE A 11 10.64 6.02 22.75
C PHE A 11 10.67 4.54 22.35
N GLU A 12 9.58 3.82 22.60
CA GLU A 12 9.37 2.52 21.98
C GLU A 12 9.06 2.74 20.50
N SER A 13 9.94 2.29 19.61
CA SER A 13 9.64 2.24 18.18
C SER A 13 8.73 1.03 17.92
N ILE A 14 7.43 1.28 17.73
CA ILE A 14 6.55 0.26 17.16
C ILE A 14 6.97 0.09 15.70
N GLN A 15 7.78 -0.94 15.43
CA GLN A 15 8.15 -1.27 14.07
C GLN A 15 7.03 -2.12 13.46
N ALA A 16 6.25 -1.53 12.56
CA ALA A 16 5.24 -2.27 11.82
C ALA A 16 5.90 -3.40 11.00
N GLN A 17 5.29 -4.58 10.98
CA GLN A 17 5.79 -5.70 10.20
C GLN A 17 5.75 -5.36 8.71
N GLN A 18 6.92 -5.42 8.05
CA GLN A 18 7.02 -5.17 6.62
C GLN A 18 6.35 -6.30 5.82
N TRP A 19 5.53 -5.94 4.84
CA TRP A 19 4.86 -6.87 3.93
C TRP A 19 5.48 -6.77 2.54
N ASN A 20 6.73 -7.23 2.43
CA ASN A 20 7.61 -6.92 1.29
C ASN A 20 7.34 -7.70 -0.01
N ARG A 21 6.35 -8.59 -0.05
CA ARG A 21 6.08 -9.49 -1.19
C ARG A 21 4.64 -9.99 -1.19
N PHE A 22 4.26 -10.67 -2.28
CA PHE A 22 3.01 -11.43 -2.32
C PHE A 22 2.94 -12.41 -1.15
N ARG A 23 1.84 -12.33 -0.38
CA ARG A 23 1.62 -13.12 0.84
C ARG A 23 2.63 -12.85 1.98
N GLY A 24 3.29 -11.70 1.98
CA GLY A 24 4.04 -11.21 3.14
C GLY A 24 5.31 -12.00 3.46
N PRO A 25 5.88 -11.81 4.66
CA PRO A 25 7.10 -12.50 5.08
C PRO A 25 7.00 -14.02 4.91
N GLY A 26 7.96 -14.61 4.21
CA GLY A 26 7.97 -16.04 3.92
C GLY A 26 6.89 -16.53 2.93
N GLY A 27 6.06 -15.65 2.36
CA GLY A 27 5.07 -16.00 1.32
C GLY A 27 3.88 -16.82 1.82
N ARG A 28 3.59 -16.79 3.12
CA ARG A 28 2.57 -17.64 3.75
C ARG A 28 1.17 -17.02 3.80
N GLY A 29 1.08 -15.68 3.78
CA GLY A 29 -0.18 -14.94 3.88
C GLY A 29 -0.72 -14.89 5.30
N VAL A 30 0.17 -14.95 6.30
CA VAL A 30 -0.18 -14.98 7.72
C VAL A 30 0.36 -13.73 8.39
N ALA A 31 -0.50 -13.03 9.12
CA ALA A 31 -0.12 -11.96 10.03
C ALA A 31 -0.35 -12.44 11.48
N GLU A 32 0.59 -12.13 12.36
CA GLU A 32 0.50 -12.44 13.79
C GLU A 32 -0.13 -11.24 14.51
N ALA A 33 -1.41 -10.99 14.25
CA ALA A 33 -2.16 -9.87 14.81
C ALA A 33 -3.66 -10.18 14.88
N ASP A 34 -4.35 -9.58 15.84
CA ASP A 34 -5.81 -9.59 15.90
C ASP A 34 -6.37 -8.62 14.84
N LEU A 35 -6.80 -9.20 13.71
CA LEU A 35 -7.33 -8.44 12.58
C LEU A 35 -8.86 -8.31 12.65
N PRO A 36 -9.44 -7.16 12.29
CA PRO A 36 -10.88 -6.99 12.27
C PRO A 36 -11.53 -7.88 11.21
N THR A 37 -12.65 -8.51 11.56
CA THR A 37 -13.42 -9.41 10.69
C THR A 37 -14.62 -8.73 10.05
N THR A 38 -14.98 -7.53 10.49
CA THR A 38 -16.07 -6.69 9.94
C THR A 38 -15.49 -5.46 9.26
N TRP A 39 -16.08 -5.04 8.15
CA TRP A 39 -15.60 -3.91 7.35
C TRP A 39 -16.77 -3.18 6.69
N SER A 40 -16.69 -1.85 6.65
CA SER A 40 -17.59 -1.01 5.86
C SER A 40 -16.88 0.28 5.42
N GLU A 41 -17.56 1.14 4.65
CA GLU A 41 -17.02 2.46 4.31
C GLU A 41 -16.83 3.36 5.56
N THR A 42 -17.41 3.00 6.71
CA THR A 42 -17.31 3.77 7.96
C THR A 42 -16.75 2.97 9.14
N GLU A 43 -16.49 1.68 8.99
CA GLU A 43 -16.02 0.77 10.04
C GLU A 43 -14.74 0.08 9.61
N ASN A 44 -13.72 0.12 10.48
CA ASN A 44 -12.40 -0.49 10.29
C ASN A 44 -11.61 -0.04 9.04
N LEU A 45 -12.15 0.87 8.21
CA LEU A 45 -11.45 1.50 7.08
C LEU A 45 -10.57 2.67 7.54
N ALA A 46 -9.25 2.50 7.50
CA ALA A 46 -8.31 3.56 7.87
C ALA A 46 -8.21 4.68 6.82
N TRP A 47 -8.18 4.31 5.53
CA TRP A 47 -8.10 5.25 4.41
C TRP A 47 -8.48 4.56 3.10
N LYS A 48 -8.79 5.38 2.09
CA LYS A 48 -9.07 4.96 0.72
C LYS A 48 -8.48 5.99 -0.24
N THR A 49 -7.99 5.55 -1.38
CA THR A 49 -7.46 6.43 -2.41
C THR A 49 -7.83 5.91 -3.79
N ASP A 50 -8.09 6.81 -4.72
CA ASP A 50 -8.37 6.45 -6.10
C ASP A 50 -7.07 6.06 -6.82
N LEU A 51 -7.12 4.95 -7.55
CA LEU A 51 -6.01 4.55 -8.43
C LEU A 51 -6.23 5.10 -9.84
N PRO A 52 -5.15 5.47 -10.55
CA PRO A 52 -5.24 6.01 -11.92
C PRO A 52 -5.76 4.99 -12.94
N GLY A 53 -5.84 3.71 -12.57
CA GLY A 53 -6.25 2.61 -13.43
C GLY A 53 -6.71 1.39 -12.64
N LYS A 54 -6.93 0.29 -13.35
CA LYS A 54 -7.27 -1.00 -12.73
C LYS A 54 -6.02 -1.62 -12.11
N GLY A 55 -6.15 -2.24 -10.95
CA GLY A 55 -5.05 -2.97 -10.29
C GLY A 55 -5.43 -4.44 -10.11
N SER A 56 -4.47 -5.33 -10.34
CA SER A 56 -4.59 -6.77 -10.04
C SER A 56 -3.43 -7.27 -9.18
N SER A 57 -2.59 -6.36 -8.69
CA SER A 57 -1.45 -6.68 -7.82
C SER A 57 -1.89 -6.81 -6.36
N SER A 58 -1.03 -7.40 -5.55
CA SER A 58 -1.13 -7.31 -4.09
C SER A 58 -0.30 -6.14 -3.59
N PRO A 59 -0.78 -5.38 -2.60
CA PRO A 59 -0.01 -4.29 -2.00
C PRO A 59 1.27 -4.83 -1.35
N VAL A 60 2.33 -4.05 -1.46
CA VAL A 60 3.57 -4.24 -0.70
C VAL A 60 3.67 -3.11 0.31
N VAL A 61 3.92 -3.44 1.57
CA VAL A 61 4.11 -2.47 2.65
C VAL A 61 5.57 -2.49 3.07
N TRP A 62 6.23 -1.35 3.03
CA TRP A 62 7.60 -1.19 3.50
C TRP A 62 7.72 0.14 4.25
N ASP A 63 8.11 0.05 5.52
CA ASP A 63 8.15 1.17 6.46
C ASP A 63 6.80 1.93 6.48
N ASP A 64 6.80 3.21 6.11
CA ASP A 64 5.64 4.10 6.11
C ASP A 64 4.93 4.18 4.73
N ARG A 65 5.21 3.24 3.82
CA ARG A 65 4.77 3.31 2.42
C ARG A 65 4.04 2.05 1.95
N VAL A 66 3.05 2.27 1.09
CA VAL A 66 2.32 1.21 0.39
C VAL A 66 2.55 1.33 -1.11
N TYR A 67 3.08 0.27 -1.71
CA TYR A 67 3.39 0.17 -3.13
C TYR A 67 2.34 -0.69 -3.83
N LEU A 68 1.81 -0.18 -4.94
CA LEU A 68 0.78 -0.82 -5.76
C LEU A 68 1.06 -0.57 -7.23
N THR A 69 0.73 -1.54 -8.08
CA THR A 69 0.76 -1.38 -9.54
C THR A 69 -0.66 -1.27 -10.10
N ALA A 70 -0.82 -0.41 -11.10
CA ALA A 70 -2.07 -0.22 -11.82
C ALA A 70 -1.79 -0.18 -13.33
N TYR A 71 -2.73 -0.65 -14.12
CA TYR A 71 -2.70 -0.60 -15.57
C TYR A 71 -3.85 0.27 -16.10
N THR A 72 -3.55 1.00 -17.16
CA THR A 72 -4.43 1.94 -17.84
C THR A 72 -4.40 1.70 -19.33
N GLY A 73 -5.51 1.94 -20.04
CA GLY A 73 -5.57 1.78 -21.49
C GLY A 73 -5.88 0.34 -21.92
N TYR A 74 -4.90 -0.37 -22.47
CA TYR A 74 -5.08 -1.69 -23.07
C TYR A 74 -5.67 -2.72 -22.08
N GLY A 75 -6.68 -3.48 -22.51
CA GLY A 75 -7.31 -4.52 -21.68
C GLY A 75 -8.28 -4.00 -20.61
N THR A 76 -8.61 -2.70 -20.60
CA THR A 76 -9.70 -2.15 -19.77
C THR A 76 -11.03 -2.23 -20.54
N CYS A 77 -12.11 -2.63 -19.85
CA CYS A 77 -13.43 -2.84 -20.46
C CYS A 77 -13.86 -1.61 -21.27
N GLY A 78 -14.16 -1.81 -22.57
CA GLY A 78 -14.55 -0.75 -23.50
C GLY A 78 -13.45 -0.23 -24.45
N GLN A 79 -12.19 -0.72 -24.33
CA GLN A 79 -11.11 -0.35 -25.26
C GLN A 79 -10.72 -1.54 -26.16
N GLN A 80 -10.87 -1.38 -27.49
CA GLN A 80 -10.52 -2.42 -28.47
C GLN A 80 -9.01 -2.71 -28.44
N ALA A 81 -8.66 -3.99 -28.24
CA ALA A 81 -7.29 -4.46 -28.07
C ALA A 81 -6.41 -4.25 -29.34
N GLY A 82 -6.99 -4.35 -30.54
CA GLY A 82 -6.21 -4.37 -31.78
C GLY A 82 -5.48 -3.06 -32.14
N ASP A 83 -5.95 -1.91 -31.67
CA ASP A 83 -5.59 -0.61 -32.26
C ASP A 83 -4.65 0.26 -31.40
N ARG A 84 -4.24 -0.24 -30.22
CA ARG A 84 -3.78 0.63 -29.11
C ARG A 84 -2.40 0.31 -28.55
N LEU A 85 -1.58 -0.52 -29.20
CA LEU A 85 -0.18 -0.71 -28.81
C LEU A 85 0.62 0.60 -28.78
N ARG A 86 0.23 1.58 -29.61
CA ARG A 86 0.85 2.92 -29.67
C ARG A 86 0.41 3.88 -28.56
N THR A 87 -0.67 3.57 -27.83
CA THR A 87 -1.20 4.41 -26.74
C THR A 87 -0.78 3.93 -25.35
N LEU A 88 0.17 2.98 -25.27
CA LEU A 88 0.76 2.58 -23.99
C LEU A 88 1.53 3.75 -23.40
N GLN A 89 1.04 4.28 -22.28
CA GLN A 89 1.67 5.37 -21.56
C GLN A 89 2.38 4.82 -20.32
N ARG A 90 3.64 5.21 -20.13
CA ARG A 90 4.33 5.02 -18.84
C ARG A 90 3.93 6.17 -17.92
N HIS A 91 3.32 5.84 -16.78
CA HIS A 91 2.99 6.84 -15.77
C HIS A 91 4.28 7.20 -14.99
N PRO A 92 4.76 8.45 -15.05
CA PRO A 92 5.91 8.87 -14.26
C PRO A 92 5.55 8.91 -12.76
N ARG A 93 6.56 8.63 -11.92
CA ARG A 93 6.47 8.56 -10.45
C ARG A 93 5.99 9.91 -9.87
N ASN A 94 4.70 10.06 -9.59
CA ASN A 94 4.20 11.26 -8.92
C ASN A 94 4.34 11.16 -7.39
N ARG A 95 4.90 12.22 -6.80
CA ARG A 95 5.09 12.45 -5.37
C ARG A 95 3.74 12.81 -4.72
N VAL A 96 2.99 11.79 -4.30
CA VAL A 96 2.13 11.83 -3.10
C VAL A 96 2.06 10.37 -2.60
N GLY A 97 2.55 10.07 -1.39
CA GLY A 97 2.36 8.77 -0.73
C GLY A 97 2.90 7.49 -1.42
N SER A 98 3.68 7.61 -2.49
CA SER A 98 4.40 6.55 -3.24
C SER A 98 3.64 5.25 -3.53
N ILE A 99 2.66 5.34 -4.42
CA ILE A 99 2.24 4.23 -5.28
C ILE A 99 3.22 4.16 -6.46
N ILE A 100 4.11 3.15 -6.50
CA ILE A 100 5.00 2.92 -7.65
C ILE A 100 4.30 1.97 -8.62
N VAL A 101 3.81 2.52 -9.73
CA VAL A 101 3.40 1.78 -10.91
C VAL A 101 4.66 1.33 -11.66
N THR A 102 4.92 0.03 -11.69
CA THR A 102 5.82 -0.60 -12.69
C THR A 102 4.98 -1.25 -13.78
#